data_AF-A0A967U5L0-F1
#
_entry.id   AF-A0A967U5L0-F1
#
_cell.length_a   1.000
_cell.length_b   1.000
_cell.length_c   1.000
_cell.angle_alpha   90.00
_cell.angle_beta   90.00
_cell.angle_gamma   90.00
#
_symmetry.space_group_name_H-M   'P 1'
#
loop_
_entity.id
_entity.type
_entity.pdbx_description
1 polymer ?
#
loop_
_entity_poly.entity_id
_entity_poly.type
_entity_poly.pdbx_seq_one_letter_code
_entity_poly.pdbx_strand_id
1 'polypeptide(L)' 'MEILLDIDPDIKAIVTSGYSHDPVMSEYQKYGFKSYIAKPFNVDTLCKILDSIINDQKV' A
#
# COMPACT_ATOMS: atom_id res chain seq x y z
N MET A 1 10.17 4.45 2.98
CA MET A 1 9.19 5.40 2.40
C MET A 1 9.67 6.83 2.54
N GLU A 2 10.39 7.20 3.61
CA GLU A 2 10.92 8.56 3.82
C GLU A 2 11.59 9.15 2.56
N ILE A 3 12.55 8.45 1.96
CA ILE A 3 13.21 8.91 0.71
C ILE A 3 12.22 9.08 -0.47
N LEU A 4 11.21 8.22 -0.58
CA LEU A 4 10.24 8.31 -1.69
C LEU A 4 9.33 9.53 -1.54
N LEU A 5 8.92 9.85 -0.31
CA LEU A 5 8.08 11.02 -0.03
C LEU A 5 8.85 12.34 -0.22
N ASP A 6 10.17 12.34 0.03
CA ASP A 6 11.03 13.49 -0.26
C ASP A 6 11.17 13.76 -1.77
N ILE A 7 11.08 12.71 -2.60
CA ILE A 7 11.16 12.80 -4.06
C ILE A 7 9.79 13.16 -4.66
N ASP A 8 8.73 12.48 -4.22
CA ASP A 8 7.36 12.67 -4.68
C ASP A 8 6.39 12.55 -3.49
N PRO A 9 5.94 13.69 -2.93
CA PRO A 9 5.01 13.72 -1.81
C PRO A 9 3.64 13.10 -2.13
N ASP A 10 3.24 13.03 -3.40
CA ASP A 10 1.93 12.55 -3.84
C ASP A 10 1.95 11.06 -4.20
N ILE A 11 3.11 10.39 -4.10
CA ILE A 11 3.27 8.99 -4.46
C ILE A 11 2.35 8.07 -3.63
N LYS A 12 1.62 7.20 -4.34
CA LYS A 12 0.72 6.20 -3.73
C LYS A 12 1.40 4.83 -3.70
N ALA A 13 2.24 4.60 -2.69
CA ALA A 13 2.97 3.33 -2.55
C ALA A 13 2.15 2.26 -1.81
N ILE A 14 2.26 1.01 -2.28
CA ILE A 14 1.68 -0.19 -1.67
C ILE A 14 2.83 -1.11 -1.25
N VAL A 15 2.82 -1.58 -0.01
CA VAL A 15 3.82 -2.55 0.46
C VAL A 15 3.33 -3.99 0.27
N THR A 16 4.23 -4.92 -0.05
CA THR A 16 3.89 -6.35 -0.22
C THR A 16 4.93 -7.27 0.43
N SER A 17 4.46 -8.32 1.12
CA SER A 17 5.28 -9.29 1.87
C SER A 17 4.59 -10.64 1.88
N GLY A 18 5.38 -11.72 1.84
CA GLY A 18 4.91 -13.10 2.00
C GLY A 18 4.80 -13.55 3.45
N TYR A 19 5.25 -12.72 4.40
CA TYR A 19 5.11 -12.98 5.83
C TYR A 19 4.10 -11.98 6.40
N SER A 20 2.92 -12.48 6.75
CA SER A 20 1.82 -11.70 7.33
C SER A 20 2.14 -11.11 8.72
N HIS A 21 3.25 -11.50 9.33
CA HIS A 21 3.71 -11.02 10.65
C HIS A 21 4.74 -9.88 10.58
N ASP A 22 5.06 -9.37 9.38
CA ASP A 22 5.95 -8.22 9.29
C ASP A 22 5.27 -6.98 9.92
N PRO A 23 5.88 -6.33 10.95
CA PRO A 23 5.30 -5.14 11.59
C PRO A 23 4.95 -4.03 10.60
N VAL A 24 5.66 -3.97 9.47
CA VAL A 24 5.38 -3.04 8.38
C VAL A 24 3.99 -3.25 7.78
N MET A 25 3.46 -4.48 7.77
CA MET A 25 2.12 -4.78 7.28
C MET A 25 1.01 -4.32 8.23
N SER A 26 1.21 -4.49 9.54
CA SER A 26 0.25 -4.03 10.55
C SER A 26 0.25 -2.51 10.73
N GLU A 27 1.39 -1.86 10.46
CA GLU A 27 1.59 -0.43 10.70
C GLU A 27 1.95 0.36 9.43
N TYR A 28 1.55 -0.12 8.25
CA TYR A 28 1.92 0.42 6.94
C TYR A 28 1.72 1.94 6.81
N GLN A 29 0.68 2.49 7.46
CA GLN A 29 0.38 3.91 7.50
C GLN A 29 1.46 4.73 8.23
N LYS A 30 2.05 4.20 9.32
CA LYS A 30 3.14 4.87 10.04
C LYS A 30 4.39 4.99 9.19
N TYR A 31 4.60 4.02 8.30
CA TYR A 31 5.67 4.05 7.33
C TYR A 31 5.30 4.83 6.06
N GLY A 32 4.15 5.51 5.99
CA GLY A 32 3.77 6.35 4.84
C GLY A 32 3.23 5.59 3.61
N PHE A 33 3.01 4.28 3.69
CA PHE A 33 2.33 3.54 2.62
C PHE A 33 0.83 3.83 2.61
N LYS A 34 0.23 3.84 1.43
CA LYS A 34 -1.23 4.04 1.28
C LYS A 34 -2.02 2.76 1.47
N SER A 35 -1.44 1.62 1.16
CA SER A 35 -2.07 0.30 1.35
C SER A 35 -1.02 -0.81 1.48
N TYR A 36 -1.47 -2.02 1.74
CA TYR A 36 -0.64 -3.22 1.78
C TYR A 36 -1.32 -4.41 1.10
N ILE A 37 -0.52 -5.37 0.62
CA ILE A 37 -1.02 -6.61 0.03
C ILE A 37 -0.14 -7.81 0.42
N ALA A 38 -0.72 -8.77 1.14
CA ALA A 38 -0.03 -10.00 1.54
C ALA A 38 0.10 -10.96 0.35
N LYS A 39 1.28 -11.57 0.17
CA LYS A 39 1.49 -12.63 -0.80
C LYS A 39 1.10 -13.99 -0.20
N PRO A 40 0.59 -14.93 -1.02
CA PRO A 40 0.22 -14.75 -2.42
C PRO A 40 -1.12 -14.01 -2.57
N PHE A 41 -1.27 -13.25 -3.65
CA PHE A 41 -2.51 -12.57 -4.02
C PHE A 41 -2.82 -12.81 -5.50
N ASN A 42 -4.10 -12.69 -5.86
CA ASN A 42 -4.55 -12.78 -7.25
C ASN A 42 -4.77 -11.38 -7.85
N VAL A 43 -5.02 -11.35 -9.16
CA VAL A 43 -5.25 -10.10 -9.90
C VAL A 43 -6.47 -9.34 -9.36
N ASP A 44 -7.55 -10.04 -8.99
CA ASP A 44 -8.75 -9.39 -8.45
C ASP A 44 -8.46 -8.61 -7.15
N THR A 45 -7.61 -9.17 -6.29
CA THR A 45 -7.18 -8.51 -5.04
C THR A 45 -6.35 -7.28 -5.34
N LEU A 46 -5.43 -7.38 -6.31
CA LEU A 46 -4.62 -6.23 -6.74
C LEU A 46 -5.50 -5.13 -7.33
N CYS A 47 -6.45 -5.46 -8.21
CA CYS A 47 -7.37 -4.50 -8.81
C CYS A 47 -8.19 -3.75 -7.75
N LYS A 48 -8.77 -4.47 -6.78
CA LYS A 48 -9.53 -3.84 -5.68
C LYS A 48 -8.70 -2.83 -4.88
N ILE A 49 -7.45 -3.20 -4.59
CA ILE A 49 -6.55 -2.29 -3.89
C ILE A 49 -6.25 -1.09 -4.77
N LEU A 50 -5.84 -1.28 -6.03
CA LEU A 50 -5.56 -0.18 -6.96
C LEU A 50 -6.76 0.76 -7.12
N ASP A 51 -7.97 0.23 -7.26
CA ASP A 51 -9.20 1.02 -7.35
C ASP A 51 -9.40 1.88 -6.10
N SER A 52 -9.15 1.33 -4.90
CA SER A 52 -9.31 2.08 -3.64
C SER A 52 -8.34 3.26 -3.48
N ILE A 53 -7.17 3.22 -4.12
CA ILE A 53 -6.16 4.28 -4.01
C ILE A 53 -6.17 5.22 -5.21
N ILE A 54 -6.50 4.73 -6.41
CA ILE A 54 -6.58 5.55 -7.62
C ILE A 54 -7.86 6.38 -7.59
N ASN A 55 -8.99 5.73 -7.31
CA ASN A 55 -10.31 6.34 -7.36
C ASN A 55 -10.72 6.86 -5.98
N ASP A 56 -9.83 7.62 -5.32
CA ASP A 56 -9.99 8.20 -3.98
C ASP A 56 -11.19 9.19 -3.93
N GLN A 57 -12.39 8.68 -4.17
CA GLN A 57 -13.67 9.36 -4.05
C GLN A 57 -14.04 9.24 -2.58
N LYS A 58 -13.81 10.35 -1.87
CA LYS A 58 -14.60 10.68 -0.69
C LYS A 58 -16.07 10.55 -1.10
N VAL A 59 -16.71 9.47 -0.67
CA VAL A 59 -18.16 9.47 -0.42
C VAL A 59 -18.39 10.23 0.87
#